data_AF-A0A2T4V5S2-F1
#
_entry.id   AF-A0A2T4V5S2-F1
#
_cell.length_a   1.000
_cell.length_b   1.000
_cell.length_c   1.000
_cell.angle_alpha   90.00
_cell.angle_beta   90.00
_cell.angle_gamma   90.00
#
_symmetry.space_group_name_H-M   'P 1'
#
loop_
_entity.id
_entity.type
_entity.pdbx_description
1 polymer ?
#
loop_
_entity_poly.entity_id
_entity_poly.type
_entity_poly.pdbx_seq_one_letter_code
_entity_poly.pdbx_strand_id
1 'polypeptide(L)'
;MVCCIKNHPLDPVGACGASPSEVEQVLRAVRADEDEDEEDFSNNASLPEWKQKCIRYYYDCRNLGWTGKCDDCLRYCEGQLGNWPFNWCTRREGR
;
A
#
# COMPACT_ATOMS: atom_id res chain seq x y z
N MET A 1 21.48 -18.98 0.29
CA MET A 1 22.13 -17.83 0.97
C MET A 1 21.15 -16.69 1.21
N VAL A 2 20.43 -16.23 0.17
CA VAL A 2 19.37 -15.21 0.25
C VAL A 2 18.35 -15.43 1.39
N CYS A 3 17.82 -16.65 1.55
CA CYS A 3 16.84 -16.96 2.61
C CYS A 3 17.41 -16.75 4.04
N CYS A 4 18.69 -17.05 4.24
CA CYS A 4 19.35 -16.83 5.53
C CYS A 4 19.51 -15.33 5.80
N ILE A 5 19.92 -14.54 4.79
CA ILE A 5 20.07 -13.08 4.91
C ILE A 5 18.74 -12.41 5.26
N LYS A 6 17.65 -12.84 4.62
CA LYS A 6 16.28 -12.37 4.94
C LYS A 6 15.87 -12.67 6.38
N ASN A 7 16.33 -13.80 6.94
CA ASN A 7 16.00 -14.23 8.30
C ASN A 7 16.94 -13.65 9.38
N HIS A 8 18.10 -13.12 8.98
CA HIS A 8 19.10 -12.51 9.86
C HIS A 8 19.55 -11.12 9.36
N PRO A 9 18.65 -10.13 9.26
CA PRO A 9 18.95 -8.84 8.64
C PRO A 9 19.92 -7.96 9.46
N LEU A 10 20.04 -8.22 10.77
CA LEU A 10 20.93 -7.46 11.66
C LEU A 10 22.37 -7.96 11.66
N ASP A 11 22.62 -9.22 11.27
CA ASP A 11 23.96 -9.79 11.13
C ASP A 11 24.02 -10.90 10.05
N PRO A 12 23.82 -10.54 8.77
CA PRO A 12 23.83 -11.53 7.70
C PRO A 12 25.24 -12.02 7.35
N VAL A 13 26.28 -11.24 7.67
CA VAL A 13 27.68 -11.63 7.44
C VAL A 13 28.11 -12.65 8.49
N GLY A 14 27.83 -12.42 9.78
CA GLY A 14 28.18 -13.34 10.86
C GLY A 14 27.29 -14.59 10.93
N ALA A 15 25.97 -14.45 10.69
CA ALA A 15 25.04 -15.57 10.78
C ALA A 15 24.99 -16.44 9.52
N CYS A 16 25.17 -15.85 8.34
CA CYS A 16 25.01 -16.56 7.06
C CYS A 16 26.30 -16.69 6.25
N GLY A 17 27.42 -16.12 6.72
CA GLY A 17 28.66 -16.07 5.98
C GLY A 17 28.54 -15.28 4.66
N ALA A 18 27.54 -14.41 4.54
CA ALA A 18 27.28 -13.66 3.33
C ALA A 18 28.35 -12.58 3.13
N SER A 19 28.78 -12.36 1.89
CA SER A 19 29.63 -11.21 1.58
C SER A 19 28.81 -9.89 1.64
N PRO A 20 29.42 -8.74 1.96
CA PRO A 20 28.72 -7.46 2.00
C PRO A 20 27.96 -7.14 0.71
N SER A 21 28.52 -7.53 -0.44
CA SER A 21 27.91 -7.39 -1.76
C SER A 21 26.68 -8.27 -1.98
N GLU A 22 26.62 -9.46 -1.39
CA GLU A 22 25.43 -10.32 -1.45
C GLU A 22 24.32 -9.79 -0.54
N VAL A 23 24.70 -9.25 0.63
CA VAL A 23 23.77 -8.61 1.56
C VAL A 23 23.11 -7.39 0.92
N GLU A 24 23.90 -6.53 0.27
CA GLU A 24 23.37 -5.35 -0.41
C GLU A 24 22.41 -5.71 -1.55
N GLN A 25 22.76 -6.69 -2.38
CA GLN A 25 21.87 -7.16 -3.46
C GLN A 25 20.56 -7.73 -2.93
N VAL A 26 20.61 -8.51 -1.84
CA VAL A 26 19.41 -9.09 -1.24
C VAL A 26 18.56 -8.04 -0.54
N LEU A 27 19.15 -7.12 0.22
CA LEU A 27 18.43 -6.03 0.86
C LEU A 27 17.81 -5.07 -0.17
N ARG A 28 18.50 -4.82 -1.29
CA ARG A 28 17.96 -4.02 -2.39
C ARG A 28 16.79 -4.72 -3.08
N ALA A 29 16.88 -6.03 -3.29
CA ALA A 29 15.80 -6.82 -3.86
C ALA A 29 14.59 -6.91 -2.90
N VAL A 30 14.83 -6.98 -1.59
CA VAL A 30 13.75 -6.94 -0.57
C VAL A 30 13.09 -5.57 -0.54
N ARG A 31 13.86 -4.48 -0.57
CA ARG A 31 13.29 -3.12 -0.65
C ARG A 31 12.51 -2.90 -1.94
N ALA A 32 12.97 -3.41 -3.07
CA ALA A 32 12.21 -3.34 -4.32
C ALA A 32 10.89 -4.15 -4.29
N ASP A 33 10.79 -5.17 -3.42
CA ASP A 33 9.57 -5.93 -3.15
C ASP A 33 8.65 -5.18 -2.15
N GLU A 34 9.23 -4.40 -1.23
CA GLU A 34 8.52 -3.58 -0.23
C GLU A 34 8.13 -2.18 -0.75
N ASP A 35 8.82 -1.67 -1.78
CA ASP A 35 8.53 -0.42 -2.50
C ASP A 35 7.37 -0.59 -3.51
N GLU A 36 6.58 -1.67 -3.41
CA GLU A 36 5.29 -1.83 -4.12
C GLU A 36 4.10 -1.22 -3.35
N ASP A 37 4.33 -0.61 -2.19
CA ASP A 37 3.29 0.05 -1.37
C ASP A 37 3.17 1.57 -1.60
N GLU A 38 3.89 2.14 -2.57
CA GLU A 38 3.72 3.54 -2.99
C GLU A 38 3.37 3.64 -4.49
N GLU A 39 2.08 3.87 -4.75
CA GLU A 39 1.58 4.56 -5.95
C GLU A 39 1.68 3.86 -7.31
N ASP A 40 0.98 2.73 -7.51
CA ASP A 40 0.50 2.41 -8.85
C ASP A 40 -0.89 1.74 -8.85
N PHE A 41 -1.90 2.51 -9.29
CA PHE A 41 -3.23 1.98 -9.57
C PHE A 41 -3.24 0.87 -10.63
N SER A 42 -2.18 0.73 -11.42
CA SER A 42 -2.06 -0.32 -12.44
C SER A 42 -1.99 -1.72 -11.85
N ASN A 43 -1.50 -1.88 -10.61
CA ASN A 43 -1.46 -3.17 -9.91
C ASN A 43 -2.83 -3.62 -9.37
N ASN A 44 -3.83 -2.73 -9.35
CA ASN A 44 -5.18 -3.04 -8.87
C ASN A 44 -6.10 -3.69 -9.92
N ALA A 45 -5.61 -3.97 -11.13
CA ALA A 45 -6.37 -4.66 -12.17
C ALA A 45 -6.85 -6.06 -11.73
N SER A 46 -6.15 -6.67 -10.77
CA SER A 46 -6.50 -7.95 -10.15
C SER A 46 -7.47 -7.84 -8.98
N LEU A 47 -7.78 -6.64 -8.50
CA LEU A 47 -8.72 -6.45 -7.40
C LEU A 47 -10.18 -6.58 -7.87
N PRO A 48 -11.08 -7.06 -6.99
CA PRO A 48 -12.52 -7.00 -7.23
C PRO A 48 -12.98 -5.56 -7.54
N GLU A 49 -13.97 -5.42 -8.44
CA GLU A 49 -14.53 -4.10 -8.83
C GLU A 49 -14.89 -3.22 -7.63
N TRP A 50 -15.43 -3.84 -6.57
CA TRP A 50 -15.83 -3.11 -5.38
C TRP A 50 -14.66 -2.42 -4.68
N LYS A 51 -13.47 -3.03 -4.71
CA LYS A 51 -12.28 -2.49 -4.06
C LYS A 51 -11.66 -1.38 -4.90
N GLN A 52 -11.64 -1.55 -6.23
CA GLN A 52 -11.26 -0.49 -7.16
C GLN A 52 -12.15 0.75 -6.98
N LYS A 53 -13.45 0.56 -6.78
CA LYS A 53 -14.40 1.64 -6.50
C LYS A 53 -14.05 2.39 -5.21
N CYS A 54 -13.72 1.69 -4.12
CA CYS A 54 -13.29 2.32 -2.87
C CYS A 54 -12.01 3.13 -3.04
N ILE A 55 -11.01 2.59 -3.72
CA ILE A 55 -9.72 3.27 -3.93
C ILE A 55 -9.93 4.52 -4.80
N ARG A 56 -10.74 4.44 -5.84
CA ARG A 56 -11.10 5.62 -6.66
C ARG A 56 -11.69 6.75 -5.81
N TYR A 57 -12.64 6.45 -4.94
CA TYR A 57 -13.24 7.46 -4.07
C TYR A 57 -12.29 7.99 -2.99
N TYR A 58 -11.37 7.16 -2.51
CA TYR A 58 -10.32 7.60 -1.60
C TYR A 58 -9.41 8.65 -2.25
N TYR A 59 -8.99 8.41 -3.49
CA TYR A 59 -8.19 9.38 -4.25
C TYR A 59 -8.98 10.65 -4.56
N ASP A 60 -10.24 10.55 -4.97
CA ASP A 60 -11.11 11.71 -5.10
C ASP A 60 -11.20 12.47 -3.77
N CYS A 61 -11.32 11.76 -2.64
CA CYS A 61 -11.43 12.36 -1.32
C CYS A 61 -10.18 13.16 -0.94
N ARG A 62 -9.00 12.59 -1.16
CA ARG A 62 -7.72 13.25 -0.87
C ARG A 62 -7.42 14.40 -1.81
N ASN A 63 -7.67 14.25 -3.11
CA ASN A 63 -7.24 15.22 -4.12
C ASN A 63 -8.25 16.35 -4.34
N LEU A 64 -9.56 16.08 -4.20
CA LEU A 64 -10.62 17.07 -4.43
C LEU A 64 -11.07 17.75 -3.13
N GLY A 65 -10.34 17.56 -2.02
CA GLY A 65 -10.59 18.24 -0.76
C GLY A 65 -11.96 17.92 -0.14
N TRP A 66 -12.38 16.66 -0.24
CA TRP A 66 -13.65 16.20 0.32
C TRP A 66 -13.68 16.44 1.84
N THR A 67 -14.89 16.54 2.37
CA THR A 67 -15.16 16.63 3.80
C THR A 67 -15.12 15.24 4.40
N GLY A 68 -14.47 15.07 5.56
CA GLY A 68 -14.35 13.78 6.24
C GLY A 68 -12.92 13.23 6.29
N LYS A 69 -12.71 12.17 7.09
CA LYS A 69 -11.42 11.46 7.15
C LYS A 69 -11.39 10.40 6.06
N CYS A 70 -10.69 10.68 4.97
CA CYS A 70 -10.65 9.80 3.79
C CYS A 70 -10.21 8.37 4.12
N ASP A 71 -9.25 8.19 5.02
CA ASP A 71 -8.75 6.87 5.44
C ASP A 71 -9.82 6.05 6.20
N ASP A 72 -10.63 6.71 7.05
CA ASP A 72 -11.73 6.06 7.77
C ASP A 72 -12.84 5.62 6.79
N CYS A 73 -13.10 6.44 5.76
CA CYS A 73 -14.08 6.14 4.73
C CYS A 73 -13.63 5.01 3.80
N LEU A 74 -12.33 4.91 3.52
CA LEU A 74 -11.76 3.77 2.81
C LEU A 74 -11.97 2.48 3.61
N ARG A 75 -11.62 2.47 4.90
CA ARG A 75 -11.84 1.31 5.79
C ARG A 75 -13.31 0.89 5.85
N TYR A 76 -14.22 1.85 5.92
CA TYR A 76 -15.65 1.58 5.89
C TYR A 76 -16.09 0.96 4.56
N CYS A 77 -15.62 1.52 3.44
CA CYS A 77 -15.92 1.02 2.10
C CYS A 77 -15.42 -0.41 1.91
N GLU A 78 -14.24 -0.76 2.47
CA GLU A 78 -13.72 -2.12 2.47
C GLU A 78 -14.56 -3.09 3.31
N GLY A 79 -14.98 -2.68 4.50
CA GLY A 79 -15.87 -3.48 5.35
C GLY A 79 -17.26 -3.72 4.75
N GLN A 80 -17.71 -2.83 3.85
CA GLN A 80 -18.99 -2.93 3.14
C GLN A 80 -18.86 -3.38 1.69
N LEU A 81 -17.69 -3.89 1.28
CA LEU A 81 -17.42 -4.40 -0.06
C LEU A 81 -17.89 -3.45 -1.17
N GLY A 82 -17.44 -2.18 -1.12
CA GLY A 82 -17.69 -1.20 -2.19
C GLY A 82 -18.73 -0.13 -1.91
N ASN A 83 -19.30 -0.11 -0.70
CA ASN A 83 -20.22 0.95 -0.29
C ASN A 83 -19.48 2.12 0.37
N TRP A 84 -19.14 3.12 -0.45
CA TRP A 84 -18.50 4.33 0.05
C TRP A 84 -19.47 5.18 0.89
N PRO A 85 -19.07 5.65 2.09
CA PRO A 85 -19.95 6.40 2.97
C PRO A 85 -20.08 7.86 2.52
N PHE A 86 -20.91 8.12 1.49
CA PHE A 86 -21.24 9.47 1.00
C PHE A 86 -22.04 10.33 1.97
N ASN A 87 -22.29 9.88 3.19
CA ASN A 87 -22.82 10.72 4.26
C ASN A 87 -21.69 11.34 5.09
N TRP A 88 -20.51 10.72 5.09
CA TRP A 88 -19.36 11.10 5.93
C TRP A 88 -18.19 11.63 5.11
N CYS A 89 -17.95 11.02 3.95
CA CYS A 89 -16.95 11.44 2.98
C CYS A 89 -17.61 11.90 1.69
N THR A 90 -17.87 13.21 1.62
CA THR A 90 -18.50 13.86 0.47
C THR A 90 -17.61 14.93 -0.13
N ARG A 91 -17.79 15.15 -1.43
CA ARG A 91 -17.35 16.38 -2.08
C ARG A 91 -17.82 17.56 -1.23
N ARG A 92 -16.94 18.53 -0.98
CA ARG A 92 -17.43 19.84 -0.56
C ARG A 92 -18.28 20.35 -1.71
N GLU A 93 -19.59 20.28 -1.56
CA GLU A 93 -20.51 20.96 -2.45
C GLU A 93 -20.13 22.44 -2.36
N GLY A 94 -19.46 22.94 -3.40
CA GLY A 94 -19.13 24.34 -3.53
C GLY A 94 -20.43 25.11 -3.47
N ARG A 95 -20.58 25.93 -2.42
CA ARG A 95 -21.63 26.93 -2.34
C ARG A 95 -21.17 28.20 -3.03
#